data_AF-A0A5E6XZP8-F1
#
_entry.id   AF-A0A5E6XZP8-F1
#
_cell.length_a   1.000
_cell.length_b   1.000
_cell.length_c   1.000
_cell.angle_alpha   90.00
_cell.angle_beta   90.00
_cell.angle_gamma   90.00
#
_symmetry.space_group_name_H-M   'P 1'
#
loop_
_entity.id
_entity.type
_entity.pdbx_description
1 polymer ?
#
loop_
_entity_poly.entity_id
_entity_poly.type
_entity_poly.pdbx_seq_one_letter_code
_entity_poly.pdbx_strand_id
1 'polypeptide(L)' 'MKVCVKRKLFVPAHLGYRERQMGAHIKPNSNLLIEIELMEVLTRIIDASRRHIGNQ' A
#
# COMPACT_ATOMS: atom_id res chain seq x y z
N MET A 1 11.22 3.48 -1.62
CA MET A 1 11.07 4.33 -0.41
C MET A 1 12.12 3.94 0.61
N LYS A 2 12.57 4.86 1.48
CA LYS A 2 13.52 4.52 2.56
C LYS A 2 12.73 4.06 3.79
N VAL A 3 13.16 2.95 4.39
CA VAL A 3 12.59 2.41 5.63
C VAL A 3 12.90 3.35 6.80
N CYS A 4 12.00 3.40 7.79
CA CYS A 4 12.08 4.21 9.01
C CYS A 4 12.00 5.74 8.79
N VAL A 5 11.33 6.17 7.71
CA VAL A 5 11.12 7.60 7.42
C VAL A 5 9.63 7.92 7.40
N LYS A 6 9.25 9.02 8.07
CA LYS A 6 7.90 9.60 8.03
C LYS A 6 7.73 10.51 6.81
N ARG A 7 6.58 10.43 6.15
CA ARG A 7 6.24 11.27 4.99
C ARG A 7 4.77 11.66 5.02
N LYS A 8 4.48 12.89 4.59
CA LYS A 8 3.11 13.35 4.34
C LYS A 8 2.77 13.16 2.87
N LEU A 9 1.59 12.61 2.62
CA LEU A 9 1.03 12.39 1.30
C LEU A 9 -0.26 13.21 1.16
N PHE A 10 -0.32 13.98 0.09
CA PHE A 10 -1.58 14.56 -0.37
C PHE A 10 -2.21 13.60 -1.37
N VAL A 11 -3.43 13.15 -1.08
CA VAL A 11 -4.20 12.24 -1.92
C VAL A 11 -5.49 12.95 -2.37
N PRO A 12 -5.59 13.33 -3.65
CA PRO A 12 -6.82 13.84 -4.21
C PRO A 12 -7.98 12.85 -4.05
N ALA A 13 -9.20 13.36 -3.89
CA ALA A 13 -10.40 12.54 -3.66
C ALA A 13 -10.60 11.41 -4.69
N HIS A 14 -10.23 11.65 -5.95
CA HIS A 14 -10.35 10.66 -7.03
C HIS A 14 -9.35 9.50 -6.95
N LEU A 15 -8.27 9.66 -6.17
CA LEU A 15 -7.32 8.60 -5.81
C LEU A 15 -7.62 7.98 -4.43
N GLY A 16 -8.51 8.61 -3.65
CA GLY A 16 -8.97 8.13 -2.35
C GLY A 16 -10.33 7.43 -2.44
N TYR A 17 -11.28 7.86 -1.61
CA TYR A 17 -12.59 7.20 -1.47
C TYR A 17 -13.68 7.70 -2.43
N ARG A 18 -13.40 8.73 -3.25
CA ARG A 18 -14.39 9.31 -4.18
C ARG A 18 -15.70 9.64 -3.45
N GLU A 19 -16.84 9.25 -3.99
CA GLU A 19 -18.17 9.51 -3.42
C GLU A 19 -18.50 8.65 -2.20
N ARG A 20 -17.64 7.71 -1.81
CA ARG A 20 -17.90 6.83 -0.68
C ARG A 20 -17.60 7.54 0.63
N GLN A 21 -18.52 7.45 1.59
CA GLN A 21 -18.30 7.78 2.99
C GLN A 21 -17.47 6.67 3.65
N MET A 22 -16.48 7.04 4.47
CA MET A 22 -15.69 6.09 5.27
C MET A 22 -15.62 6.51 6.73
N GLY A 23 -16.13 5.64 7.61
CA GLY A 23 -16.25 5.91 9.03
C GLY A 23 -17.04 7.20 9.32
N ALA A 24 -16.87 7.76 10.51
CA ALA A 24 -17.56 8.98 10.91
C ALA A 24 -16.96 10.26 10.31
N HIS A 25 -15.68 10.22 9.87
CA HIS A 25 -14.90 11.43 9.61
C HIS A 25 -14.59 11.69 8.14
N ILE A 26 -14.53 10.66 7.28
CA ILE A 26 -14.15 10.84 5.88
C ILE A 26 -15.41 10.97 5.03
N LYS A 27 -15.79 12.22 4.77
CA LYS A 27 -16.94 12.56 3.92
C LYS A 27 -16.67 12.23 2.44
N PRO A 28 -17.72 11.99 1.64
CA PRO A 28 -17.60 11.90 0.18
C PRO A 28 -16.80 13.06 -0.41
N ASN A 29 -16.00 12.75 -1.41
CA ASN A 29 -15.17 13.67 -2.19
C ASN A 29 -14.11 14.44 -1.38
N SER A 30 -13.75 13.94 -0.19
CA SER A 30 -12.66 14.51 0.61
C SER A 30 -11.29 14.23 0.00
N ASN A 31 -10.45 15.26 -0.09
CA ASN A 31 -9.00 15.09 -0.24
C ASN A 31 -8.41 14.64 1.10
N LEU A 32 -7.34 13.84 1.06
CA LEU A 32 -6.69 13.32 2.26
C LEU A 32 -5.27 13.86 2.38
N LEU A 33 -4.90 14.27 3.59
CA LEU A 33 -3.51 14.51 3.98
C LEU A 33 -3.13 13.42 4.99
N ILE A 34 -2.25 12.51 4.59
CA ILE A 34 -1.93 11.31 5.37
C ILE A 34 -0.46 11.34 5.74
N GLU A 35 -0.14 11.10 7.00
CA GLU A 35 1.24 10.85 7.41
C GLU A 35 1.47 9.33 7.49
N ILE A 36 2.49 8.86 6.79
CA ILE A 36 2.86 7.43 6.76
C ILE A 36 4.30 7.24 7.21
N GLU A 37 4.56 6.10 7.84
CA GLU A 37 5.90 5.64 8.23
C GLU A 37 6.13 4.24 7.66
N LEU A 38 7.20 4.07 6.91
CA LEU A 38 7.54 2.77 6.34
C LEU A 38 8.36 1.94 7.34
N MET A 39 7.78 0.89 7.91
CA MET A 39 8.44 0.07 8.95
C MET A 39 9.37 -1.00 8.38
N GLU A 40 8.92 -1.78 7.39
CA GLU A 40 9.73 -2.81 6.72
C GLU A 40 9.21 -3.07 5.29
N VAL A 41 10.04 -3.70 4.44
CA VAL A 41 9.65 -4.12 3.09
C VAL A 41 9.89 -5.62 2.94
N LEU A 42 8.80 -6.39 2.89
CA LEU A 42 8.85 -7.83 2.65
C LEU A 42 8.79 -8.11 1.14
N THR A 43 9.89 -8.60 0.58
CA THR A 43 9.93 -9.05 -0.82
C THR A 43 9.68 -10.55 -0.87
N ARG A 44 8.59 -10.98 -1.49
CA ARG A 44 8.38 -12.40 -1.77
C ARG A 44 9.26 -12.79 -2.95
N ILE A 45 10.35 -13.51 -2.67
CA ILE A 45 11.08 -14.22 -3.72
C ILE A 45 10.29 -15.50 -3.99
N ILE A 46 9.60 -15.55 -5.13
CA ILE A 46 9.13 -16.81 -5.69
C ILE A 46 10.36 -17.54 -6.23
N ASP A 47 10.82 -18.54 -5.48
CA ASP A 47 11.89 -19.42 -5.95
C ASP A 47 11.36 -20.28 -7.10
N ALA A 48 11.73 -19.90 -8.32
CA ALA A 48 11.37 -20.61 -9.54
C ALA A 48 12.14 -21.94 -9.71
N SER A 49 13.00 -22.34 -8.77
CA SER A 49 13.95 -23.44 -8.96
C SER A 49 13.52 -24.78 -8.35
N ARG A 50 12.33 -24.91 -7.77
CA ARG A 50 11.82 -26.20 -7.27
C ARG A 50 10.86 -26.89 -8.25
N ARG A 51 11.30 -27.10 -9.49
CA ARG A 51 10.84 -28.25 -10.28
C ARG A 51 11.93 -29.29 -10.22
N HIS A 52 11.92 -30.10 -9.16
CA HIS A 52 12.63 -31.37 -9.21
C HIS A 52 12.03 -32.18 -10.36
N ILE A 53 12.89 -32.45 -11.33
CA ILE A 53 12.77 -33.46 -12.36
C ILE A 53 12.45 -34.78 -11.65
N GLY A 54 11.20 -35.23 -11.78
CA GLY A 54 10.84 -36.63 -11.57
C GLY A 54 11.39 -37.41 -12.75
N ASN A 55 12.59 -37.96 -12.57
CA ASN A 55 13.24 -38.89 -13.45
C ASN A 55 12.46 -40.22 -13.43
N GLN A 56 12.30 -40.82 -14.62
CA GLN A 56 12.27 -42.26 -14.91
C GLN A 56 11.49 -43.19 -13.98
#